data_AF-A0A5N9HXK1-F1
#
_entry.id   AF-A0A5N9HXK1-F1
#
_cell.length_a   1.000
_cell.length_b   1.000
_cell.length_c   1.000
_cell.angle_alpha   90.00
_cell.angle_beta   90.00
_cell.angle_gamma   90.00
#
_symmetry.space_group_name_H-M   'P 1'
#
loop_
_entity.id
_entity.type
_entity.pdbx_description
1 polymer ?
#
loop_
_entity_poly.entity_id
_entity_poly.type
_entity_poly.pdbx_seq_one_letter_code
_entity_poly.pdbx_strand_id
1 'polypeptide(L)'
;MLFACGGDDSDTSSQSNSKNSSEITIDGSSTVFPVTQAVAEEFRKEHPEVQIPVGISGTGGGFKRFSVGETDISNASRAIKPEEAEKAESNGIKFIELRVAWDGLSVVTSKSNDFVDCLTTGELKLIWDA
;
A
#
# COMPACT_ATOMS: atom_id res chain seq x y z
N MET A 1 -11.41 28.72 -17.54
CA MET A 1 -11.19 29.44 -18.81
C MET A 1 -10.22 30.58 -18.57
N LEU A 2 -8.99 30.40 -19.03
CA LEU A 2 -8.01 31.45 -19.36
C LEU A 2 -7.25 30.85 -20.54
N PHE A 3 -7.29 31.54 -21.69
CA PHE A 3 -6.67 31.10 -22.94
C PHE A 3 -5.42 31.95 -23.20
N ALA A 4 -4.35 31.32 -23.67
CA ALA A 4 -3.23 31.99 -24.32
C ALA A 4 -3.02 31.33 -25.69
N CYS A 5 -3.07 32.13 -26.76
CA CYS A 5 -2.73 31.72 -28.12
C CYS A 5 -1.30 32.19 -28.43
N GLY A 6 -0.42 31.26 -28.77
CA GLY A 6 0.84 31.50 -29.47
C GLY A 6 0.79 30.71 -30.78
N GLY A 7 1.00 31.38 -31.90
CA GLY A 7 0.78 30.85 -33.25
C GLY A 7 1.95 30.07 -33.85
N ASP A 8 1.57 29.34 -34.92
CA ASP A 8 2.30 28.73 -36.04
C ASP A 8 3.59 27.93 -35.76
N ASP A 9 3.58 26.62 -36.03
CA ASP A 9 3.85 26.14 -37.38
C ASP A 9 3.49 24.65 -37.54
N SER A 10 3.18 24.26 -38.77
CA SER A 10 2.72 22.93 -39.17
C SER A 10 3.74 21.82 -38.91
N ASP A 11 3.38 20.83 -38.11
CA ASP A 11 3.95 19.49 -38.24
C ASP A 11 2.84 18.44 -38.05
N THR A 12 2.54 17.74 -39.15
CA THR A 12 1.57 16.64 -39.19
C THR A 12 2.19 15.44 -38.49
N SER A 13 2.12 15.41 -37.16
CA SER A 13 2.31 14.20 -36.38
C SER A 13 0.95 13.74 -35.89
N SER A 14 0.49 12.66 -36.50
CA SER A 14 -0.64 11.85 -36.07
C SER A 14 -0.50 11.58 -34.57
N GLN A 15 -1.19 12.35 -33.73
CA GLN A 15 -1.31 12.05 -32.32
C GLN A 15 -2.08 10.75 -32.21
N SER A 16 -1.33 9.65 -32.10
CA SER A 16 -1.79 8.48 -31.39
C SER A 16 -2.17 8.97 -30.00
N ASN A 17 -3.47 9.13 -29.77
CA ASN A 17 -4.03 9.22 -28.44
C ASN A 17 -3.78 7.84 -27.80
N SER A 18 -2.55 7.60 -27.33
CA SER A 18 -2.28 6.51 -26.42
C SER A 18 -3.05 6.89 -25.16
N LYS A 19 -4.22 6.29 -25.03
CA LYS A 19 -4.96 6.21 -23.78
C LYS A 19 -4.03 5.45 -22.84
N ASN A 20 -3.03 6.13 -22.27
CA ASN A 20 -2.10 5.55 -21.32
C ASN A 20 -2.96 5.17 -20.13
N SER A 21 -3.33 3.89 -20.04
CA SER A 21 -3.89 3.31 -18.84
C SER A 21 -2.99 3.74 -17.69
N SER A 22 -3.51 4.58 -16.81
CA SER A 22 -2.76 4.99 -15.62
C SER A 22 -2.69 3.77 -14.71
N GLU A 23 -1.48 3.38 -14.32
CA GLU A 23 -1.26 2.28 -13.39
C GLU A 23 -0.97 2.86 -12.02
N ILE A 24 -1.57 2.28 -10.98
CA ILE A 24 -1.30 2.57 -9.57
C ILE A 24 -0.82 1.28 -8.93
N THR A 25 0.46 1.19 -8.67
CA THR A 25 1.12 0.00 -8.14
C THR A 25 1.13 0.03 -6.61
N ILE A 26 0.63 -1.05 -5.99
CA ILE A 26 0.50 -1.14 -4.53
C ILE A 26 1.15 -2.43 -4.03
N ASP A 27 1.89 -2.37 -2.92
CA ASP A 27 2.45 -3.56 -2.27
C ASP A 27 2.55 -3.38 -0.76
N GLY A 28 2.53 -4.48 -0.01
CA GLY A 28 2.92 -4.47 1.41
C GLY A 28 2.25 -5.53 2.26
N SER A 29 1.61 -5.09 3.35
CA SER A 29 1.07 -5.93 4.43
C SER A 29 0.04 -6.96 3.95
N SER A 30 0.21 -8.22 4.34
CA SER A 30 -0.79 -9.28 4.14
C SER A 30 -2.07 -9.06 4.95
N THR A 31 -1.99 -8.38 6.10
CA THR A 31 -3.17 -8.02 6.92
C THR A 31 -4.01 -6.94 6.22
N VAL A 32 -3.37 -5.98 5.55
CA VAL A 32 -4.06 -4.85 4.91
C VAL A 32 -4.45 -5.17 3.47
N PHE A 33 -3.80 -6.16 2.84
CA PHE A 33 -4.06 -6.58 1.46
C PHE A 33 -5.55 -6.76 1.12
N PRO A 34 -6.38 -7.52 1.88
CA PRO A 34 -7.77 -7.73 1.52
C PRO A 34 -8.57 -6.42 1.47
N VAL A 35 -8.28 -5.49 2.38
CA VAL A 35 -8.92 -4.17 2.43
C VAL A 35 -8.48 -3.34 1.22
N THR A 36 -7.18 -3.30 0.93
CA THR A 36 -6.65 -2.54 -0.22
C THR A 36 -7.16 -3.08 -1.56
N GLN A 37 -7.25 -4.41 -1.70
CA GLN A 37 -7.80 -5.06 -2.88
C GLN A 37 -9.27 -4.67 -3.09
N ALA A 38 -10.09 -4.70 -2.04
CA ALA A 38 -11.48 -4.27 -2.12
C ALA A 38 -11.62 -2.79 -2.53
N VAL A 39 -10.79 -1.90 -1.97
CA VAL A 39 -10.77 -0.48 -2.36
C VAL A 39 -10.36 -0.30 -3.82
N ALA A 40 -9.35 -1.05 -4.28
CA ALA A 40 -8.92 -1.02 -5.68
C ALA A 40 -10.03 -1.50 -6.64
N GLU A 41 -10.80 -2.53 -6.25
CA GLU A 41 -11.94 -3.00 -7.01
C GLU A 41 -13.07 -1.97 -7.09
N GLU A 42 -13.43 -1.32 -5.98
CA GLU A 42 -14.44 -0.25 -5.99
C GLU A 42 -13.99 0.94 -6.84
N PHE A 43 -12.73 1.39 -6.69
CA PHE A 43 -12.19 2.49 -7.50
C PHE A 43 -12.26 2.19 -9.00
N ARG A 44 -11.93 0.96 -9.41
CA ARG A 44 -11.98 0.53 -10.81
C ARG A 44 -13.40 0.45 -11.39
N LYS A 45 -14.45 0.39 -10.57
CA LYS A 45 -15.84 0.51 -11.08
C LYS A 45 -16.13 1.92 -11.60
N GLU A 46 -15.56 2.92 -10.95
CA GLU A 46 -15.68 4.33 -11.36
C GLU A 46 -14.63 4.73 -12.40
N HIS A 47 -13.46 4.09 -12.36
CA HIS A 47 -12.29 4.36 -13.23
C HIS A 47 -11.78 3.09 -13.92
N PRO A 48 -12.52 2.54 -14.89
CA PRO A 48 -12.21 1.25 -15.52
C PRO A 48 -10.91 1.25 -16.34
N GLU A 49 -10.42 2.42 -16.74
CA GLU A 49 -9.17 2.61 -17.48
C GLU A 49 -7.91 2.51 -16.60
N VAL A 50 -8.05 2.57 -15.28
CA VAL A 50 -6.93 2.54 -14.32
C VAL A 50 -6.63 1.11 -13.91
N GLN A 51 -5.37 0.70 -14.02
CA GLN A 51 -4.89 -0.60 -13.54
C GLN A 51 -4.32 -0.43 -12.13
N ILE A 52 -4.70 -1.33 -11.21
CA ILE A 52 -4.28 -1.24 -9.81
C ILE A 52 -3.81 -2.61 -9.33
N PRO A 53 -2.59 -3.05 -9.69
CA PRO A 53 -2.03 -4.27 -9.13
C PRO A 53 -1.73 -4.09 -7.63
N VAL A 54 -2.22 -5.03 -6.82
CA VAL A 54 -1.97 -5.07 -5.38
C VAL A 54 -1.13 -6.32 -5.06
N GLY A 55 0.06 -6.12 -4.49
CA GLY A 55 0.99 -7.18 -4.11
C GLY A 55 1.06 -7.42 -2.60
N ILE A 56 1.65 -8.57 -2.22
CA ILE A 56 1.85 -8.98 -0.83
C ILE A 56 3.33 -9.33 -0.61
N SER A 57 4.11 -8.39 -0.06
CA SER A 57 5.49 -8.65 0.36
C SER A 57 5.69 -8.56 1.88
N GLY A 58 4.61 -8.33 2.63
CA GLY A 58 4.65 -7.93 4.04
C GLY A 58 5.08 -6.47 4.22
N THR A 59 4.75 -5.86 5.36
CA THR A 59 4.97 -4.41 5.58
C THR A 59 6.42 -3.96 5.32
N GLY A 60 7.41 -4.73 5.77
CA GLY A 60 8.82 -4.40 5.51
C GLY A 60 9.25 -4.62 4.06
N GLY A 61 8.65 -5.59 3.35
CA GLY A 61 8.89 -5.79 1.92
C GLY A 61 8.29 -4.65 1.09
N GLY A 62 7.06 -4.25 1.42
CA GLY A 62 6.38 -3.10 0.82
C GLY A 62 7.20 -1.82 0.96
N PHE A 63 7.65 -1.48 2.19
CA PHE A 63 8.50 -0.30 2.39
C PHE A 63 9.82 -0.37 1.62
N LYS A 64 10.45 -1.55 1.48
CA LYS A 64 11.68 -1.68 0.68
C LYS A 64 11.45 -1.31 -0.78
N ARG A 65 10.36 -1.77 -1.39
CA ARG A 65 9.98 -1.47 -2.78
C ARG A 65 9.55 -0.01 -2.93
N PHE A 66 8.69 0.46 -2.02
CA PHE A 66 8.23 1.85 -1.98
C PHE A 66 9.38 2.84 -1.85
N SER A 67 10.33 2.59 -0.94
CA SER A 67 11.46 3.50 -0.68
C SER A 67 12.41 3.69 -1.87
N VAL A 68 12.30 2.88 -2.93
CA VAL A 68 13.09 3.01 -4.16
C VAL A 68 12.22 3.35 -5.39
N GLY A 69 10.92 3.61 -5.19
CA GLY A 69 10.02 4.07 -6.24
C GLY A 69 9.44 2.95 -7.12
N GLU A 70 9.52 1.69 -6.67
CA GLU A 70 8.91 0.57 -7.40
C GLU A 70 7.39 0.49 -7.24
N THR A 71 6.83 1.17 -6.24
CA THR A 71 5.39 1.17 -5.94
C THR A 71 4.92 2.56 -5.57
N ASP A 72 3.71 2.92 -6.00
CA ASP A 72 3.07 4.19 -5.68
C ASP A 72 2.54 4.24 -4.24
N ILE A 73 2.08 3.10 -3.71
CA ILE A 73 1.51 3.00 -2.36
C ILE A 73 2.12 1.80 -1.63
N SER A 74 2.56 2.01 -0.39
CA SER A 74 2.89 0.94 0.55
C SER A 74 1.75 0.78 1.56
N ASN A 75 0.97 -0.29 1.46
CA ASN A 75 0.01 -0.62 2.52
C ASN A 75 0.75 -1.29 3.71
N ALA A 76 0.36 -0.96 4.94
CA ALA A 76 1.18 -1.29 6.10
C ALA A 76 0.34 -1.57 7.35
N SER A 77 0.68 -2.64 8.08
CA SER A 77 0.10 -2.96 9.39
C SER A 77 0.90 -2.40 10.57
N ARG A 78 1.92 -1.60 10.29
CA ARG A 78 2.69 -0.82 11.28
C ARG A 78 3.14 0.49 10.65
N ALA A 79 3.52 1.46 11.49
CA ALA A 79 4.17 2.67 11.02
C ALA A 79 5.48 2.37 10.28
N ILE A 80 5.86 3.27 9.36
CA ILE A 80 7.17 3.27 8.74
C ILE A 80 8.25 3.50 9.80
N LYS A 81 9.37 2.80 9.70
CA LYS A 81 10.52 3.03 10.58
C LYS A 81 11.32 4.25 10.13
N PRO A 82 12.05 4.92 11.04
CA PRO A 82 12.94 6.02 10.66
C PRO A 82 13.90 5.67 9.52
N GLU A 83 14.55 4.50 9.60
CA GLU A 83 15.47 4.01 8.56
C GLU A 83 14.79 3.80 7.18
N GLU A 84 13.52 3.40 7.18
CA GLU A 84 12.74 3.20 5.94
C GLU A 84 12.32 4.56 5.34
N ALA A 85 11.98 5.53 6.19
CA ALA A 85 11.65 6.90 5.79
C ALA A 85 12.87 7.64 5.23
N GLU A 86 14.01 7.60 5.92
CA GLU A 86 15.28 8.19 5.46
C GLU A 86 15.70 7.63 4.09
N LYS A 87 15.47 6.33 3.88
CA LYS A 87 15.73 5.69 2.59
C LYS A 87 14.82 6.23 1.49
N ALA A 88 13.54 6.43 1.76
CA ALA A 88 12.62 7.03 0.80
C ALA A 88 13.03 8.47 0.48
N GLU A 89 13.34 9.28 1.50
CA GLU A 89 13.77 10.67 1.34
C GLU A 89 15.08 10.81 0.55
N SER A 90 16.07 9.96 0.83
CA SER A 90 17.34 9.95 0.09
C SER A 90 17.18 9.56 -1.38
N ASN A 91 16.12 8.81 -1.71
CA ASN A 91 15.71 8.52 -3.08
C ASN A 91 14.74 9.57 -3.67
N GLY A 92 14.52 10.69 -2.98
CA GLY A 92 13.66 11.78 -3.45
C GLY A 92 12.16 11.50 -3.34
N ILE A 93 11.77 10.44 -2.64
CA ILE A 93 10.38 10.02 -2.49
C ILE A 93 9.76 10.78 -1.33
N LYS A 94 8.82 11.65 -1.65
CA LYS A 94 7.97 12.32 -0.68
C LYS A 94 6.71 11.51 -0.47
N PHE A 95 6.31 11.34 0.78
CA PHE A 95 5.15 10.55 1.13
C PHE A 95 4.35 11.20 2.25
N ILE A 96 3.10 10.74 2.40
CA ILE A 96 2.23 11.06 3.52
C ILE A 96 1.76 9.75 4.14
N GLU A 97 1.49 9.77 5.44
CA GLU A 97 0.90 8.63 6.14
C GLU A 97 -0.62 8.81 6.26
N LEU A 98 -1.37 7.79 5.85
CA LEU A 98 -2.82 7.74 5.94
C LEU A 98 -3.23 6.58 6.84
N ARG A 99 -3.87 6.88 7.98
CA ARG A 99 -4.45 5.86 8.85
C ARG A 99 -5.79 5.40 8.26
N VAL A 100 -5.82 4.15 7.81
CA VAL A 100 -7.02 3.57 7.16
C VAL A 100 -7.89 2.73 8.11
N ALA A 101 -7.30 2.17 9.17
CA ALA A 101 -8.01 1.29 10.10
C ALA A 101 -7.30 1.16 11.45
N TRP A 102 -8.00 0.56 12.42
CA TRP A 102 -7.45 0.02 13.66
C TRP A 102 -7.54 -1.51 13.62
N ASP A 103 -6.46 -2.18 14.00
CA ASP A 103 -6.39 -3.65 14.00
C ASP A 103 -6.53 -4.20 15.42
N GLY A 104 -7.37 -5.23 15.57
CA GLY A 104 -7.60 -5.96 16.81
C GLY A 104 -6.84 -7.28 16.81
N LEU A 105 -5.61 -7.28 17.29
CA LEU A 105 -4.80 -8.50 17.35
C LEU A 105 -5.40 -9.50 18.34
N SER A 106 -5.72 -10.69 17.85
CA SER A 106 -6.38 -11.75 18.63
C SER A 106 -5.43 -12.92 18.87
N VAL A 107 -5.51 -13.52 20.05
CA VAL A 107 -4.85 -14.80 20.36
C VAL A 107 -5.88 -15.90 20.17
N VAL A 108 -5.60 -16.86 19.30
CA VAL A 108 -6.52 -17.94 18.96
C VAL A 108 -5.90 -19.27 19.33
N THR A 109 -6.69 -20.15 19.95
CA THR A 109 -6.28 -21.52 20.32
C THR A 109 -7.08 -22.55 19.52
N SER A 110 -6.66 -23.82 19.56
CA SER A 110 -7.41 -24.92 18.95
C SER A 110 -8.78 -25.09 19.62
N LYS A 111 -9.80 -25.50 18.87
CA LYS A 111 -11.10 -25.89 19.46
C LYS A 111 -11.01 -27.05 20.46
N SER A 112 -9.96 -27.86 20.37
CA SER A 112 -9.69 -28.97 21.28
C SER A 112 -8.87 -28.58 22.50
N ASN A 113 -8.59 -27.30 22.70
CA ASN A 113 -7.85 -26.79 23.85
C ASN A 113 -8.69 -26.95 25.12
N ASP A 114 -8.18 -27.71 26.07
CA ASP A 114 -8.78 -27.99 27.37
C ASP A 114 -7.93 -27.47 28.55
N PHE A 115 -6.81 -26.78 28.26
CA PHE A 115 -5.83 -26.38 29.27
C PHE A 115 -5.80 -24.87 29.56
N VAL A 116 -6.30 -24.02 28.65
CA VAL A 116 -6.28 -22.54 28.79
C VAL A 116 -7.64 -21.94 28.47
N ASP A 117 -8.27 -21.31 29.47
CA ASP A 117 -9.52 -20.56 29.29
C ASP A 117 -9.27 -19.05 29.14
N CYS A 118 -8.23 -18.52 29.79
CA CYS A 118 -7.86 -17.11 29.75
C CYS A 118 -6.36 -16.97 29.97
N LEU A 119 -5.75 -15.94 29.37
CA LEU A 119 -4.35 -15.59 29.57
C LEU A 119 -4.20 -14.10 29.84
N THR A 120 -3.37 -13.77 30.81
CA THR A 120 -2.87 -12.42 31.04
C THR A 120 -1.79 -12.07 30.02
N THR A 121 -1.52 -10.78 29.83
CA THR A 121 -0.43 -10.32 28.96
C THR A 121 0.95 -10.79 29.43
N GLY A 122 1.12 -11.01 30.74
CA GLY A 122 2.34 -11.58 31.31
C GLY A 122 2.55 -13.04 30.91
N GLU A 123 1.50 -13.85 30.97
CA GLU A 123 1.55 -15.26 30.53
C GLU A 123 1.76 -15.38 29.02
N LEU A 124 1.11 -14.50 28.23
CA LEU A 124 1.40 -14.40 26.81
C LEU A 124 2.88 -14.09 26.57
N LYS A 125 3.46 -13.12 27.30
CA LYS A 125 4.89 -12.80 27.17
C LYS A 125 5.77 -14.02 27.39
N LEU A 126 5.49 -14.86 28.39
CA LEU A 126 6.26 -16.08 28.65
C LEU A 126 6.24 -17.09 27.49
N ILE A 127 5.21 -17.08 26.63
CA ILE A 127 5.11 -17.98 25.48
C ILE A 127 6.00 -17.53 24.31
N TRP A 128 6.14 -16.21 24.10
CA TRP A 128 6.85 -15.64 22.94
C TRP A 128 8.21 -14.99 23.24
N ASP A 129 8.55 -14.73 24.51
CA ASP A 129 9.92 -14.37 24.95
C ASP A 129 10.79 -15.65 25.05
N ALA A 130 11.08 -16.27 23.90
CA ALA A 130 12.10 -17.32 23.78
C ALA A 130 13.44 -16.75 23.31
#